data_AF-A0A9Q0J1R1-F1
#
_entry.id   AF-A0A9Q0J1R1-F1
#
_cell.length_a   1.000
_cell.length_b   1.000
_cell.length_c   1.000
_cell.angle_alpha   90.00
_cell.angle_beta   90.00
_cell.angle_gamma   90.00
#
_symmetry.space_group_name_H-M   'P 1'
#
loop_
_entity.id
_entity.type
_entity.pdbx_description
1 polymer ?
#
loop_
_entity_poly.entity_id
_entity_poly.type
_entity_poly.pdbx_seq_one_letter_code
_entity_poly.pdbx_strand_id
1 'polypeptide(L)'
;MEEEQKEQKQQTAANTLCEECREKASKYKCPGCSVRTCGLACVKAHKQRTSCSGKPNRTQFVPISQFDDNRLLSDYNLLEQIKTVADSARRTRNQLRAYPNLRLPYHLQHLKKAAAKRSTKLLLLPSGMSKREKNQSRFNLR
;
A
#
# COMPACT_ATOMS: atom_id res chain seq x y z
N MET A 1 -23.20 10.81 -32.09
CA MET A 1 -21.87 10.17 -31.99
C MET A 1 -21.42 9.86 -30.55
N GLU A 2 -22.16 10.29 -29.51
CA GLU A 2 -21.81 9.98 -28.11
C GLU A 2 -22.62 8.82 -27.49
N GLU A 3 -23.64 8.31 -28.19
CA GLU A 3 -24.51 7.24 -27.68
C GLU A 3 -24.00 5.83 -27.99
N GLU A 4 -23.32 5.63 -29.12
CA GLU A 4 -22.77 4.32 -29.53
C GLU A 4 -21.62 3.81 -28.64
N GLN A 5 -20.97 4.70 -27.88
CA GLN A 5 -19.88 4.33 -26.96
C GLN A 5 -20.37 3.82 -25.59
N LYS A 6 -21.66 4.01 -25.25
CA LYS A 6 -22.22 3.52 -23.97
C LYS A 6 -22.70 2.07 -24.05
N GLU A 7 -23.12 1.61 -25.23
CA GLU A 7 -23.64 0.24 -25.41
C GLU A 7 -22.51 -0.82 -25.41
N GLN A 8 -21.32 -0.47 -25.91
CA GLN A 8 -20.18 -1.40 -25.93
C GLN A 8 -19.56 -1.69 -24.55
N LYS A 9 -19.84 -0.87 -23.53
CA LYS A 9 -19.35 -1.09 -22.16
C LYS A 9 -20.21 -2.07 -21.36
N GLN A 10 -21.35 -2.50 -21.90
CA GLN A 10 -22.33 -3.34 -21.21
C GLN A 10 -22.30 -4.83 -21.61
N GLN A 11 -21.50 -5.23 -22.61
CA GLN A 11 -21.52 -6.59 -23.18
C GLN A 11 -20.34 -7.52 -22.81
N THR A 12 -19.48 -7.15 -21.85
CA THR A 12 -18.45 -8.07 -21.32
C THR A 12 -18.53 -8.27 -19.81
N ALA A 13 -19.70 -8.08 -19.21
CA ALA A 13 -19.99 -8.61 -17.88
C ALA A 13 -20.51 -10.05 -18.01
N ALA A 14 -19.76 -10.91 -18.71
CA ALA A 14 -19.92 -12.34 -18.50
C ALA A 14 -19.73 -12.55 -16.99
N ASN A 15 -20.76 -13.07 -16.33
CA ASN A 15 -20.78 -13.39 -14.91
C ASN A 15 -19.73 -14.48 -14.65
N THR A 16 -18.45 -14.13 -14.67
CA THR A 16 -17.35 -15.09 -14.57
C THR A 16 -17.41 -15.68 -13.19
N LEU A 17 -17.61 -16.99 -13.11
CA LEU A 17 -17.64 -17.71 -11.86
C LEU A 17 -16.27 -17.62 -11.16
N CYS A 18 -16.29 -17.79 -9.84
CA CYS A 18 -15.09 -17.90 -9.03
C CYS A 18 -14.21 -19.05 -9.56
N GLU A 19 -12.94 -18.79 -9.84
CA GLU A 19 -12.02 -19.82 -10.36
C GLU A 19 -11.59 -20.82 -9.27
N GLU A 20 -11.83 -20.51 -7.99
CA GLU A 20 -11.54 -21.40 -6.87
C GLU A 20 -12.72 -22.31 -6.50
N CYS A 21 -13.91 -21.75 -6.23
CA CYS A 21 -15.06 -22.55 -5.81
C CYS A 21 -16.06 -22.84 -6.93
N ARG A 22 -16.02 -22.10 -8.05
CA ARG A 22 -16.94 -22.21 -9.21
C ARG A 22 -18.44 -22.13 -8.93
N GLU A 23 -18.86 -21.94 -7.68
CA GLU A 23 -20.28 -21.86 -7.28
C GLU A 23 -20.87 -20.46 -7.42
N LYS A 24 -20.07 -19.42 -7.14
CA LYS A 24 -20.52 -18.03 -7.02
C LYS A 24 -19.83 -17.16 -8.06
N ALA A 25 -20.52 -16.11 -8.52
CA ALA A 25 -19.92 -15.08 -9.37
C ALA A 25 -18.70 -14.45 -8.70
N SER A 26 -17.64 -14.22 -9.47
CA SER A 26 -16.41 -13.60 -8.98
C SER A 26 -16.65 -12.13 -8.61
N LYS A 27 -16.11 -11.69 -7.48
CA LYS A 27 -16.19 -10.30 -6.99
C LYS A 27 -14.84 -9.59 -7.00
N TYR A 28 -13.75 -10.35 -6.93
CA TYR A 28 -12.40 -9.83 -6.80
C TYR A 28 -11.47 -10.48 -7.82
N LYS A 29 -10.43 -9.74 -8.23
CA LYS A 29 -9.35 -10.23 -9.10
C LYS A 29 -8.01 -10.06 -8.40
N CYS A 30 -7.20 -11.11 -8.34
CA CYS A 30 -5.88 -11.04 -7.72
C CYS A 30 -4.92 -10.21 -8.58
N PRO A 31 -4.21 -9.20 -8.05
CA PRO A 31 -3.30 -8.37 -8.85
C PRO A 31 -1.98 -9.08 -9.23
N GLY A 32 -1.64 -10.20 -8.57
CA GLY A 32 -0.42 -10.96 -8.86
C GLY A 32 -0.61 -12.02 -9.94
N CYS A 33 -1.69 -12.81 -9.85
CA CYS A 33 -1.94 -13.94 -10.75
C CYS A 33 -3.23 -13.80 -11.58
N SER A 34 -3.94 -12.67 -11.48
CA SER A 34 -5.20 -12.42 -12.19
C SER A 34 -6.37 -13.36 -11.89
N VAL A 35 -6.23 -14.29 -10.93
CA VAL A 35 -7.28 -15.24 -10.53
C VAL A 35 -8.51 -14.52 -10.00
N ARG A 36 -9.69 -14.94 -10.47
CA ARG A 36 -10.98 -14.38 -10.07
C ARG A 36 -11.58 -15.14 -8.89
N THR A 37 -12.00 -14.42 -7.85
CA THR A 37 -12.49 -15.00 -6.59
C THR A 37 -13.77 -14.34 -6.10
N CYS A 38 -14.67 -15.08 -5.46
CA CYS A 38 -15.95 -14.54 -4.96
C CYS A 38 -15.86 -13.92 -3.54
N GLY A 39 -14.79 -14.19 -2.79
CA GLY A 39 -14.65 -13.72 -1.41
C GLY A 39 -13.35 -14.11 -0.74
N LEU A 40 -13.18 -13.72 0.53
CA LEU A 40 -11.93 -13.85 1.27
C LEU A 40 -11.45 -15.31 1.41
N ALA A 41 -12.37 -16.26 1.59
CA ALA A 41 -12.03 -17.69 1.66
C ALA A 41 -11.31 -18.15 0.38
N CYS A 42 -11.88 -17.85 -0.79
CA CYS A 42 -11.26 -18.14 -2.10
C CYS A 42 -9.98 -17.34 -2.34
N VAL A 43 -9.88 -16.10 -1.83
CA VAL A 43 -8.64 -15.31 -1.90
C VAL A 43 -7.52 -15.99 -1.11
N LYS A 44 -7.80 -16.52 0.09
CA LYS A 44 -6.78 -17.21 0.91
C LYS A 44 -6.44 -18.58 0.32
N ALA A 45 -7.44 -19.34 -0.12
CA ALA A 45 -7.27 -20.65 -0.71
C ALA A 45 -6.36 -20.61 -1.95
N HIS A 46 -6.61 -19.70 -2.91
CA HIS A 46 -5.74 -19.62 -4.09
C HIS A 46 -4.32 -19.22 -3.73
N LYS A 47 -4.13 -18.29 -2.78
CA LYS A 47 -2.79 -17.87 -2.36
C LYS A 47 -2.00 -19.02 -1.75
N GLN A 48 -2.65 -19.89 -1.00
CA GLN A 48 -2.03 -21.10 -0.45
C GLN A 48 -1.74 -22.12 -1.56
N ARG A 49 -2.72 -22.42 -2.42
CA ARG A 49 -2.62 -23.42 -3.49
C ARG A 49 -1.58 -23.05 -4.57
N THR A 50 -1.52 -21.78 -4.95
CA THR A 50 -0.65 -21.27 -6.03
C THR A 50 0.62 -20.59 -5.49
N SER A 51 0.82 -20.60 -4.17
CA SER A 51 1.91 -19.85 -3.49
C SER A 51 1.98 -18.38 -3.93
N CYS A 52 0.84 -17.76 -4.25
CA CYS A 52 0.77 -16.40 -4.76
C CYS A 52 0.95 -15.38 -3.63
N SER A 53 1.88 -14.44 -3.81
CA SER A 53 2.12 -13.33 -2.88
C SER A 53 0.92 -12.35 -2.79
N GLY A 54 0.08 -12.33 -3.83
CA GLY A 54 -1.01 -11.36 -3.98
C GLY A 54 -0.52 -9.94 -4.25
N LYS A 55 0.75 -9.75 -4.60
CA LYS A 55 1.33 -8.47 -5.03
C LYS A 55 1.68 -8.57 -6.52
N PRO A 56 1.47 -7.50 -7.30
CA PRO A 56 1.91 -7.46 -8.69
C PRO A 56 3.45 -7.51 -8.75
N ASN A 57 4.00 -8.28 -9.68
CA ASN A 57 5.43 -8.29 -9.98
C ASN A 57 5.79 -7.00 -10.71
N ARG A 58 6.28 -6.01 -9.97
CA ARG A 58 6.57 -4.66 -10.50
C ARG A 58 7.81 -4.57 -11.40
N THR A 59 8.66 -5.60 -11.40
CA THR A 59 9.95 -5.62 -12.12
C THR A 59 10.00 -6.77 -13.14
N GLN A 60 8.85 -7.19 -13.65
CA GLN A 60 8.80 -8.23 -14.67
C GLN A 60 9.38 -7.68 -15.99
N PHE A 61 10.23 -8.45 -16.64
CA PHE A 61 10.75 -8.10 -17.95
C PHE A 61 9.61 -8.05 -18.98
N VAL A 62 9.56 -6.96 -19.75
CA VAL A 62 8.62 -6.77 -20.85
C VAL A 62 9.42 -6.52 -22.12
N PRO A 63 9.24 -7.32 -23.18
CA PRO A 63 9.86 -7.07 -24.48
C PRO A 63 9.45 -5.69 -25.01
N ILE A 64 10.35 -5.03 -25.75
CA ILE A 64 10.11 -3.66 -26.24
C ILE A 64 8.86 -3.54 -27.13
N SER A 65 8.48 -4.64 -27.79
CA SER A 65 7.26 -4.72 -28.62
C SER A 65 5.96 -4.65 -27.82
N GLN A 66 5.99 -4.90 -26.51
CA GLN A 66 4.84 -4.87 -25.60
C GLN A 66 4.97 -3.74 -24.56
N PHE A 67 5.90 -2.80 -24.79
CA PHE A 67 6.16 -1.70 -23.88
C PHE A 67 5.17 -0.56 -24.13
N ASP A 68 4.11 -0.55 -23.33
CA ASP A 68 3.06 0.47 -23.39
C ASP A 68 3.31 1.62 -22.41
N ASP A 69 2.67 2.78 -22.62
CA ASP A 69 2.71 3.93 -21.70
C ASP A 69 2.30 3.57 -20.25
N ASN A 70 1.38 2.61 -20.11
CA ASN A 70 0.97 2.11 -18.79
C ASN A 70 2.12 1.42 -18.03
N ARG A 71 3.03 0.76 -18.75
CA ARG A 71 4.25 0.17 -18.16
C ARG A 71 5.22 1.27 -17.76
N LEU A 72 5.44 2.25 -18.62
CA LEU A 72 6.28 3.41 -18.33
C LEU A 72 5.84 4.15 -17.05
N LEU A 73 4.54 4.44 -16.93
CA LEU A 73 3.97 5.10 -15.74
C LEU A 73 4.12 4.24 -14.48
N SER A 74 3.93 2.92 -14.59
CA SER A 74 4.14 2.00 -13.48
C SER A 74 5.60 2.04 -12.98
N ASP A 75 6.55 2.07 -13.90
CA ASP A 75 7.98 2.11 -13.58
C ASP A 75 8.39 3.45 -12.98
N TYR A 76 7.89 4.55 -13.54
CA TYR A 76 8.08 5.89 -12.96
C TYR A 76 7.58 5.95 -11.51
N ASN A 77 6.35 5.47 -11.26
CA ASN A 77 5.76 5.44 -9.93
C ASN A 77 6.56 4.56 -8.96
N LEU A 78 7.14 3.46 -9.45
CA LEU A 78 8.03 2.62 -8.65
C LEU A 78 9.28 3.40 -8.23
N LEU A 79 9.94 4.09 -9.17
CA LEU A 79 11.14 4.89 -8.89
C LEU A 79 10.84 6.03 -7.90
N GLU A 80 9.71 6.71 -8.04
CA GLU A 80 9.29 7.77 -7.12
C GLU A 80 9.05 7.23 -5.69
N GLN A 81 8.42 6.06 -5.57
CA GLN A 81 8.23 5.40 -4.28
C GLN A 81 9.58 5.03 -3.64
N ILE A 82 10.51 4.45 -4.42
CA ILE A 82 11.85 4.10 -3.95
C ILE A 82 12.60 5.35 -3.48
N LYS A 83 12.57 6.43 -4.28
CA LYS A 83 13.17 7.73 -3.91
C LYS A 83 12.61 8.24 -2.59
N THR A 84 11.29 8.20 -2.42
CA THR A 84 10.62 8.66 -1.20
C THR A 84 11.06 7.86 0.03
N VAL A 85 11.18 6.53 -0.10
CA VAL A 85 11.67 5.66 0.97
C VAL A 85 13.14 5.95 1.29
N ALA A 86 13.99 6.07 0.27
CA ALA A 86 15.41 6.39 0.43
C ALA A 86 15.62 7.76 1.08
N ASP A 87 14.87 8.78 0.67
CA ASP A 87 14.91 10.12 1.25
C ASP A 87 14.46 10.11 2.71
N SER A 88 13.42 9.33 3.03
CA SER A 88 12.93 9.16 4.40
C SER A 88 13.98 8.48 5.28
N ALA A 89 14.60 7.40 4.80
CA ALA A 89 15.69 6.73 5.50
C ALA A 89 16.92 7.63 5.68
N ARG A 90 17.29 8.42 4.67
CA ARG A 90 18.38 9.40 4.75
C ARG A 90 18.09 10.45 5.82
N ARG A 91 16.89 11.02 5.85
CA ARG A 91 16.49 11.99 6.89
C ARG A 91 16.54 11.38 8.29
N THR A 92 16.03 10.17 8.46
CA THR A 92 16.12 9.44 9.75
C THR A 92 17.57 9.21 10.15
N ARG A 93 18.43 8.75 9.24
CA ARG A 93 19.86 8.53 9.51
C ARG A 93 20.59 9.81 9.88
N ASN A 94 20.33 10.92 9.17
CA ASN A 94 20.94 12.20 9.47
C ASN A 94 20.50 12.75 10.82
N GLN A 95 19.22 12.58 11.18
CA GLN A 95 18.76 12.87 12.54
C GLN A 95 19.56 12.04 13.56
N LEU A 96 19.69 10.72 13.34
CA LEU A 96 20.42 9.81 14.23
C LEU A 96 21.90 10.18 14.41
N ARG A 97 22.54 10.72 13.36
CA ARG A 97 23.96 11.13 13.39
C ARG A 97 24.19 12.52 13.96
N ALA A 98 23.37 13.50 13.59
CA ALA A 98 23.53 14.88 14.04
C ALA A 98 23.15 15.07 15.53
N TYR A 99 22.27 14.21 16.05
CA TYR A 99 21.83 14.25 17.44
C TYR A 99 21.84 12.83 18.01
N PRO A 100 22.97 12.37 18.59
CA PRO A 100 23.05 11.03 19.19
C PRO A 100 22.01 10.85 20.31
N ASN A 101 21.59 11.96 20.94
CA ASN A 101 20.43 12.03 21.82
C ASN A 101 19.16 12.35 21.02
N LEU A 102 18.67 11.41 20.20
CA LEU A 102 17.33 11.47 19.57
C LEU A 102 16.17 11.33 20.58
N ARG A 103 16.34 11.96 21.73
CA ARG A 103 15.32 12.04 22.76
C ARG A 103 14.24 12.95 22.19
N LEU A 104 13.20 12.28 21.70
CA LEU A 104 11.90 12.87 21.46
C LEU A 104 11.58 13.83 22.62
N PRO A 105 11.02 15.03 22.38
CA PRO A 105 10.66 15.96 23.47
C PRO A 105 9.91 15.26 24.60
N TYR A 106 10.14 15.67 25.85
CA TYR A 106 9.63 14.98 27.04
C TYR A 106 8.12 14.69 26.98
N HIS A 107 7.31 15.67 26.55
CA HIS A 107 5.87 15.51 26.39
C HIS A 107 5.48 14.40 25.40
N LEU A 108 6.21 14.26 24.30
CA LEU A 108 5.99 13.21 23.29
C LEU A 108 6.52 11.85 23.77
N GLN A 109 7.57 11.81 24.60
CA GLN A 109 7.99 10.56 25.24
C GLN A 109 6.91 10.04 26.17
N HIS A 110 6.31 10.91 26.97
CA HIS A 110 5.23 10.55 27.89
C HIS A 110 4.00 10.06 27.13
N LEU A 111 3.61 10.75 26.06
CA LEU A 111 2.55 10.29 25.18
C LEU A 111 2.84 8.89 24.59
N LYS A 112 4.06 8.67 24.09
CA LYS A 112 4.46 7.38 23.53
C LYS A 112 4.48 6.26 24.59
N LYS A 113 4.98 6.54 25.79
CA LYS A 113 4.99 5.59 26.92
C LYS A 113 3.57 5.25 27.38
N ALA A 114 2.70 6.24 27.51
CA ALA A 114 1.31 6.05 27.88
C ALA A 114 0.54 5.23 26.84
N ALA A 115 0.78 5.47 25.54
CA ALA A 115 0.24 4.67 24.45
C ALA A 115 0.73 3.22 24.52
N ALA A 116 2.03 3.02 24.70
CA ALA A 116 2.63 1.68 24.84
C ALA A 116 2.06 0.91 26.04
N LYS A 117 1.83 1.58 27.18
CA LYS A 117 1.18 0.97 28.37
C LYS A 117 -0.23 0.46 28.07
N ARG A 118 -0.91 1.02 27.07
CA ARG A 118 -2.24 0.61 26.60
C ARG A 118 -2.17 -0.34 25.39
N SER A 119 -1.00 -0.92 25.10
CA SER A 119 -0.77 -1.77 23.93
C SER A 119 -1.07 -1.07 22.59
N THR A 120 -0.99 0.26 22.55
CA THR A 120 -1.19 1.05 21.31
C THR A 120 0.15 1.49 20.73
N LYS A 121 0.39 1.13 19.46
CA LYS A 121 1.61 1.52 18.74
C LYS A 121 1.46 2.93 18.18
N LEU A 122 2.02 3.91 18.88
CA LEU A 122 2.05 5.30 18.42
C LEU A 122 3.24 5.57 17.49
N LEU A 123 2.95 6.04 16.27
CA LEU A 123 3.94 6.51 15.30
C LEU A 123 3.84 8.03 15.20
N LEU A 124 4.96 8.72 15.40
CA LEU A 124 5.04 10.18 15.27
C LEU A 124 5.64 10.54 13.91
N LEU A 125 5.10 11.58 13.27
CA LEU A 125 5.67 12.10 12.04
C LEU A 125 7.09 12.65 12.29
N PRO A 126 7.97 12.65 11.29
CA PRO A 126 9.30 13.29 11.39
C PRO A 126 9.23 14.79 11.70
N SER A 127 10.31 15.31 12.28
CA SER A 127 10.45 16.74 12.56
C SER A 127 10.47 17.53 11.26
N GLY A 128 9.78 18.67 11.20
CA GLY A 128 9.67 19.53 10.00
C GLY A 128 8.51 19.22 9.05
N MET A 129 7.58 18.31 9.41
CA MET A 129 6.32 18.17 8.68
C MET A 129 5.26 19.09 9.28
N SER A 130 4.57 19.89 8.45
CA SER A 130 3.49 20.79 8.90
C SER A 130 2.40 20.08 9.73
N LYS A 131 2.08 18.82 9.37
CA LYS A 131 1.12 18.00 10.14
C LYS A 131 1.60 17.70 11.56
N ARG A 132 2.92 17.54 11.78
CA ARG A 132 3.50 17.34 13.10
C ARG A 132 3.47 18.64 13.91
N GLU A 133 3.78 19.76 13.27
CA GLU A 133 3.77 21.09 13.93
C GLU A 133 2.38 21.49 14.40
N LYS A 134 1.35 21.18 13.61
CA LYS A 134 -0.06 21.39 13.98
C LYS A 134 -0.56 20.38 15.03
N ASN A 135 0.15 19.28 15.27
CA ASN A 135 -0.27 18.26 16.22
C ASN A 135 0.08 18.69 17.66
N GLN A 136 -0.95 19.02 18.44
CA GLN A 136 -0.83 19.42 19.84
C GLN A 136 -1.21 18.29 20.81
N SER A 137 -1.26 17.03 20.35
CA SER A 137 -1.61 15.89 21.19
C SER A 137 -0.58 15.74 22.31
N ARG A 138 -1.06 15.78 23.57
CA ARG A 138 -0.24 15.62 24.78
C ARG A 138 -0.90 14.64 25.73
N PHE A 139 -0.08 13.91 26.50
CA PHE A 139 -0.56 13.06 27.58
C PHE A 139 -0.53 13.83 28.88
N ASN A 140 -1.70 14.03 29.50
CA ASN A 140 -1.80 14.67 30.81
C ASN A 140 -1.48 13.63 31.90
N LEU A 141 -0.46 13.90 32.71
CA LEU A 141 -0.19 13.17 33.94
C LEU A 141 -0.98 13.90 35.02
N ARG A 142 -2.15 13.39 35.36
CA ARG A 142 -2.94 13.87 36.49
C ARG A 142 -2.89 12.83 37.57
#